data_AF-A0AA89S118-F1
#
_entry.id   AF-A0AA89S118-F1
#
_cell.length_a   1.000
_cell.length_b   1.000
_cell.length_c   1.000
_cell.angle_alpha   90.00
_cell.angle_beta   90.00
_cell.angle_gamma   90.00
#
_symmetry.space_group_name_H-M   'P 1'
#
loop_
_entity.id
_entity.type
_entity.pdbx_description
1 polymer ?
#
loop_
_entity_poly.entity_id
_entity_poly.type
_entity_poly.pdbx_seq_one_letter_code
_entity_poly.pdbx_strand_id
1 'polypeptide(L)' 'MIRAEWQEFNEDAAEWRVPAERMKMRDPHIVPLSRQALDVLAELRAINGHHRFVFYSVHLPTKCGRVPSVGS' A
#
# COMPACT_ATOMS: atom_id res chain seq x y z
N MET A 1 7.83 -5.32 8.59
CA MET A 1 7.60 -4.85 7.21
C MET A 1 6.36 -5.55 6.69
N ILE A 2 5.26 -4.81 6.56
CA ILE A 2 3.95 -5.33 6.16
C ILE A 2 4.00 -5.47 4.62
N ARG A 3 3.85 -6.69 4.10
CA ARG A 3 3.91 -6.95 2.65
C ARG A 3 2.48 -7.21 2.20
N ALA A 4 1.87 -6.24 1.51
CA ALA A 4 0.53 -6.36 0.93
C ALA A 4 0.67 -6.42 -0.59
N GLU A 5 0.26 -7.52 -1.20
CA GLU A 5 0.33 -7.80 -2.63
C GLU A 5 -1.02 -7.56 -3.30
N TRP A 6 -1.03 -7.07 -4.54
CA TRP A 6 -2.29 -6.83 -5.27
C TRP A 6 -3.14 -8.09 -5.45
N GLN A 7 -2.51 -9.28 -5.45
CA GLN A 7 -3.20 -10.57 -5.53
C GLN A 7 -4.06 -10.88 -4.29
N GLU A 8 -3.82 -10.22 -3.16
CA GLU A 8 -4.60 -10.39 -1.92
C GLU A 8 -5.89 -9.56 -1.95
N PHE A 9 -5.98 -8.54 -2.81
CA PHE A 9 -7.12 -7.64 -2.91
C PHE A 9 -8.07 -8.13 -4.00
N ASN A 10 -9.31 -8.43 -3.59
CA ASN A 10 -10.37 -8.77 -4.50
C ASN A 10 -11.27 -7.53 -4.69
N GLU A 11 -10.98 -6.75 -5.73
CA GLU A 11 -11.73 -5.52 -6.03
C GLU A 11 -13.18 -5.79 -6.42
N ASP A 12 -13.45 -6.93 -7.05
CA ASP A 12 -14.81 -7.34 -7.46
C ASP A 12 -15.70 -7.62 -6.24
N ALA A 13 -15.14 -8.33 -5.24
CA ALA A 13 -15.82 -8.61 -3.99
C ALA A 13 -15.69 -7.48 -2.94
N ALA A 14 -14.84 -6.48 -3.21
CA ALA A 14 -14.42 -5.46 -2.23
C ALA A 14 -13.84 -6.05 -0.94
N GLU A 15 -13.00 -7.08 -1.04
CA GLU A 15 -12.43 -7.79 0.10
C GLU A 15 -10.91 -7.85 0.00
N TRP A 16 -10.21 -7.54 1.09
CA TRP A 16 -8.79 -7.82 1.22
C TRP A 16 -8.57 -9.09 2.02
N ARG A 17 -7.98 -10.10 1.39
CA ARG A 17 -7.75 -11.42 1.98
C ARG A 17 -6.27 -11.57 2.32
N VAL A 18 -5.92 -11.41 3.59
CA VAL A 18 -4.55 -11.57 4.07
C VAL A 18 -4.34 -13.05 4.45
N PRO A 19 -3.42 -13.77 3.80
CA PRO A 19 -3.19 -15.18 4.06
C PRO A 19 -2.58 -15.39 5.44
N ALA A 20 -3.01 -16.47 6.11
CA ALA A 20 -2.54 -16.85 7.45
C ALA A 20 -1.02 -17.05 7.52
N GLU A 21 -0.35 -17.37 6.40
CA GLU A 21 1.11 -17.50 6.32
C GLU A 21 1.86 -16.19 6.68
N ARG A 22 1.19 -15.04 6.56
CA ARG A 22 1.75 -13.73 6.92
C ARG A 22 1.36 -13.26 8.31
N MET A 23 0.28 -13.79 8.88
CA MET A 23 -0.16 -13.45 10.22
C MET A 23 0.44 -14.41 11.25
N LYS A 24 0.84 -13.86 12.40
CA LYS A 24 1.36 -14.65 13.52
C LYS A 24 0.27 -15.53 14.17
N MET A 25 -0.99 -15.35 13.78
CA MET A 25 -2.13 -16.20 14.11
C MET A 25 -2.57 -16.96 12.85
N ARG A 26 -2.77 -18.27 13.00
CA ARG A 26 -3.06 -19.28 11.96
C ARG A 26 -4.37 -19.09 11.17
N ASP A 27 -5.04 -17.95 11.28
CA ASP A 27 -6.36 -17.73 10.68
C ASP A 27 -6.28 -16.72 9.51
N PRO A 28 -6.86 -17.03 8.34
CA PRO A 28 -6.94 -16.08 7.24
C PRO A 28 -7.85 -14.90 7.62
N HIS A 29 -7.35 -13.68 7.49
CA HIS A 29 -8.11 -12.48 7.84
C HIS A 29 -8.71 -11.86 6.58
N ILE A 30 -10.04 -11.79 6.53
CA ILE A 30 -10.78 -11.14 5.45
C ILE A 30 -11.23 -9.78 5.96
N VAL A 31 -10.70 -8.72 5.36
CA VAL A 31 -11.05 -7.33 5.67
C VAL A 31 -12.00 -6.82 4.59
N PRO A 32 -13.26 -6.48 4.92
CA PRO A 32 -14.14 -5.81 3.98
C PRO A 32 -13.63 -4.39 3.70
N LEU A 33 -13.50 -4.04 2.43
CA LEU A 33 -13.04 -2.72 2.00
C LEU A 33 -14.25 -1.80 1.81
N SER A 34 -14.18 -0.61 2.41
CA SER A 34 -15.15 0.45 2.15
C SER A 34 -14.99 0.98 0.72
N ARG A 35 -16.07 1.56 0.16
CA ARG A 35 -16.03 2.19 -1.18
C ARG A 35 -14.91 3.22 -1.34
N GLN A 36 -14.62 4.00 -0.31
CA GLN A 36 -13.51 4.96 -0.32
C GLN A 36 -12.15 4.26 -0.46
N ALA A 37 -11.98 3.08 0.15
CA ALA A 37 -10.74 2.32 0.02
C ALA A 37 -10.57 1.75 -1.40
N LEU A 38 -11.66 1.33 -2.04
CA LEU A 38 -11.63 0.87 -3.43
C LEU A 38 -11.24 1.98 -4.40
N ASP A 39 -11.76 3.20 -4.19
CA ASP A 39 -11.43 4.37 -5.01
C ASP A 39 -9.93 4.69 -4.93
N VAL A 40 -9.39 4.73 -3.71
CA VAL A 40 -7.95 4.92 -3.46
C VAL A 40 -7.12 3.77 -4.03
N LEU A 41 -7.59 2.51 -3.93
CA LEU A 41 -6.92 1.35 -4.52
C LEU A 41 -6.89 1.44 -6.05
N ALA A 42 -7.96 1.91 -6.69
CA ALA A 42 -8.03 2.10 -8.14
C ALA A 42 -7.04 3.17 -8.60
N GLU A 43 -6.98 4.31 -7.90
CA GLU A 43 -5.97 5.35 -8.16
C GLU A 43 -4.54 4.82 -7.95
N LEU A 44 -4.31 4.13 -6.83
CA LEU A 44 -3.02 3.51 -6.54
C LEU A 44 -2.64 2.48 -7.61
N ARG A 45 -3.59 1.75 -8.18
CA ARG A 45 -3.33 0.74 -9.21
C ARG A 45 -3.00 1.37 -10.56
N ALA A 46 -3.57 2.53 -10.88
CA ALA A 46 -3.14 3.31 -12.05
C ALA A 46 -1.66 3.75 -11.93
N ILE A 47 -1.17 3.97 -10.70
CA ILE A 47 0.20 4.43 -10.44
C ILE A 47 1.18 3.26 -10.23
N ASN A 48 0.77 2.23 -9.48
CA ASN A 48 1.62 1.15 -8.96
C ASN A 48 1.19 -0.25 -9.41
N GLY A 49 0.22 -0.38 -10.32
CA GLY A 49 -0.28 -1.67 -10.80
C GLY A 49 0.75 -2.54 -11.51
N HIS A 50 1.89 -1.96 -11.91
CA HIS A 50 3.04 -2.69 -12.44
C HIS A 50 3.90 -3.38 -11.36
N HIS A 51 3.73 -3.04 -10.09
CA HIS A 51 4.48 -3.63 -8.98
C HIS A 51 3.70 -4.76 -8.32
N ARG A 52 4.42 -5.73 -7.73
CA ARG A 52 3.80 -6.85 -7.00
C ARG A 52 3.11 -6.39 -5.71
N PHE A 53 3.61 -5.33 -5.07
CA PHE A 53 3.12 -4.83 -3.78
C PHE A 53 2.27 -3.56 -3.95
N VAL A 54 1.22 -3.44 -3.14
CA VAL A 54 0.33 -2.26 -3.08
C VAL A 54 1.08 -1.03 -2.58
N PHE A 55 1.84 -1.21 -1.51
CA PHE A 55 2.70 -0.18 -0.94
C PHE A 55 4.15 -0.55 -1.19
N TYR A 56 4.79 0.14 -2.13
CA TYR A 56 6.25 0.12 -2.22
C TYR A 56 6.80 1.15 -1.21
N SER A 57 7.83 0.78 -0.47
CA SER A 57 8.50 1.72 0.43
C SER A 57 9.26 2.71 -0.46
N VAL A 58 8.63 3.84 -0.77
CA VAL A 58 9.30 4.97 -1.39
C VAL A 58 10.19 5.56 -0.30
N HIS A 59 11.39 4.99 -0.14
CA HIS A 59 12.48 5.74 0.43
C HIS A 59 12.80 6.84 -0.59
N LEU A 60 11.98 7.89 -0.60
CA LEU A 60 12.44 9.17 -1.12
C LEU A 60 13.71 9.44 -0.30
N PRO A 61 14.90 9.49 -0.92
CA PRO A 61 16.06 9.97 -0.19
C PRO A 61 15.65 11.35 0.26
N THR A 62 15.54 11.55 1.58
CA THR A 62 15.41 12.88 2.15
C THR A 62 16.59 13.68 1.60
N LYS A 63 16.35 14.42 0.52
CA LYS A 63 17.19 15.54 0.15
C LYS A 63 16.89 16.52 1.25
N CYS A 64 17.68 16.42 2.33
CA CYS A 64 17.77 17.44 3.36
C CYS A 64 18.01 18.75 2.63
N GLY A 65 16.95 19.53 2.48
CA GLY A 65 16.95 20.78 1.77
C GLY A 65 17.86 21.73 2.53
N ARG A 66 19.01 22.02 1.93
CA ARG A 66 19.86 23.18 2.20
C ARG A 66 18.96 24.41 2.33
N VAL A 67 18.86 24.98 3.53
CA VAL A 67 18.30 26.31 3.72
C VAL A 67 19.16 27.30 2.93
N PRO A 68 18.60 28.16 2.05
CA PRO A 68 19.36 29.27 1.53
C PRO A 68 19.56 30.27 2.67
N SER A 69 20.81 30.42 3.12
CA SER A 69 21.22 31.50 4.01
C SER A 69 20.92 32.82 3.30
N VAL A 70 19.91 33.54 3.78
CA VAL A 70 19.69 34.94 3.42
C VAL A 70 20.90 35.74 3.93
N GLY A 71 21.59 36.40 3.00
CA GLY A 71 22.71 37.28 3.30
C GLY A 71 22.26 38.51 4.07
N SER A 72 23.15 39.00 4.96
CA SER A 72 23.17 40.38 5.43
C SER A 72 24.20 41.17 4.64
#